data_AF-A0A662SMN3-F1
#
_entry.id   AF-A0A662SMN3-F1
#
_cell.length_a   1.000
_cell.length_b   1.000
_cell.length_c   1.000
_cell.angle_alpha   90.00
_cell.angle_beta   90.00
_cell.angle_gamma   90.00
#
_symmetry.space_group_name_H-M   'P 1'
#
loop_
_entity.id
_entity.type
_entity.pdbx_description
1 polymer ?
#
loop_
_entity_poly.entity_id
_entity_poly.type
_entity_poly.pdbx_seq_one_letter_code
_entity_poly.pdbx_strand_id
1 'polypeptide(L)'
;VLAGYAISTFAKPGFAFVKSWTQALAIRIADRVGKGVRTSARDALLAESVDEKSLGKAFGLHRTLDQMGAILGPGLAALLISFIGTRGIFLSSFIPGLIALFVLIFFVKERKVSKRRQEGIMKDVNVVLTPNFTHYLIAVALFSIGAYSPSFVLVRSKELGISYAAIPLVYAAINVVHTVVAIPAGILSDKIGGAKTISMGYLLFSFASLTLTAMSGVNVVVIATILFGSYIGIIETVQRAVVARFGPSDLKGTAYGLYYIVVGLCSIAANIVFGLLWDAFGAKGAFMYSTVTSLIGFVAMVIFASRSSS
;
A
#
# COMPACT_ATOMS: atom_id res chain seq x y z
N VAL A 1 -11.42 -18.35 -1.29
CA VAL A 1 -10.04 -17.81 -1.45
C VAL A 1 -9.40 -18.18 -2.79
N LEU A 2 -9.63 -19.40 -3.29
CA LEU A 2 -9.01 -19.94 -4.51
C LEU A 2 -9.19 -19.08 -5.77
N ALA A 3 -10.42 -18.63 -6.06
CA ALA A 3 -10.69 -17.82 -7.24
C ALA A 3 -9.84 -16.52 -7.29
N GLY A 4 -9.67 -15.85 -6.14
CA GLY A 4 -8.83 -14.65 -6.06
C GLY A 4 -7.35 -14.93 -6.32
N TYR A 5 -6.81 -16.04 -5.78
CA TYR A 5 -5.43 -16.48 -6.09
C TYR A 5 -5.29 -16.84 -7.58
N ALA A 6 -6.27 -17.52 -8.16
CA ALA A 6 -6.23 -17.94 -9.56
C ALA A 6 -6.20 -16.71 -10.48
N ILE A 7 -7.12 -15.76 -10.30
CA ILE A 7 -7.17 -14.52 -11.08
C ILE A 7 -5.82 -13.80 -11.07
N SER A 8 -5.23 -13.57 -9.88
CA SER A 8 -3.91 -12.91 -9.80
C SER A 8 -2.78 -13.73 -10.44
N THR A 9 -2.81 -15.05 -10.29
CA THR A 9 -1.77 -15.96 -10.81
C THR A 9 -1.76 -15.98 -12.33
N PHE A 10 -2.92 -16.00 -12.97
CA PHE A 10 -3.03 -15.99 -14.43
C PHE A 10 -2.93 -14.58 -15.03
N ALA A 11 -3.28 -13.53 -14.28
CA ALA A 11 -3.16 -12.15 -14.76
C ALA A 11 -1.69 -11.71 -14.92
N LYS A 12 -0.84 -11.93 -13.91
CA LYS A 12 0.52 -11.37 -13.88
C LYS A 12 1.42 -11.80 -15.06
N PRO A 13 1.46 -13.06 -15.51
CA PRO A 13 2.22 -13.45 -16.69
C PRO A 13 1.76 -12.75 -17.96
N GLY A 14 0.50 -12.30 -18.01
CA GLY A 14 -0.04 -11.49 -19.10
C GLY A 14 0.79 -10.23 -19.38
N PHE A 15 1.47 -9.66 -18.37
CA PHE A 15 2.36 -8.50 -18.56
C PHE A 15 3.52 -8.78 -19.53
N ALA A 16 3.90 -10.04 -19.75
CA ALA A 16 4.93 -10.41 -20.72
C ALA A 16 4.51 -10.14 -22.18
N PHE A 17 3.20 -10.09 -22.45
CA PHE A 17 2.63 -9.98 -23.80
C PHE A 17 2.05 -8.60 -24.12
N VAL A 18 2.17 -7.66 -23.18
CA VAL A 18 1.64 -6.30 -23.32
C VAL A 18 2.34 -5.55 -24.45
N LYS A 19 1.54 -4.95 -25.33
CA LYS A 19 1.98 -4.07 -26.41
C LYS A 19 1.51 -2.62 -26.24
N SER A 20 0.52 -2.38 -25.38
CA SER A 20 -0.02 -1.04 -25.09
C SER A 20 -0.27 -0.83 -23.59
N TRP A 21 -0.26 0.42 -23.14
CA TRP A 21 -0.55 0.74 -21.73
C TRP A 21 -1.98 0.33 -21.32
N THR A 22 -2.93 0.32 -22.26
CA THR A 22 -4.32 -0.11 -22.01
C THR A 22 -4.41 -1.60 -21.67
N GLN A 23 -3.62 -2.45 -22.33
CA GLN A 23 -3.51 -3.86 -21.97
C GLN A 23 -2.87 -4.04 -20.59
N ALA A 24 -1.81 -3.28 -20.30
CA ALA A 24 -1.19 -3.27 -18.97
C ALA A 24 -2.18 -2.89 -17.87
N LEU A 25 -3.03 -1.89 -18.14
CA LEU A 25 -4.07 -1.44 -17.22
C LEU A 25 -5.13 -2.53 -17.00
N ALA A 26 -5.63 -3.16 -18.06
CA ALA A 26 -6.61 -4.25 -17.95
C ALA A 26 -6.08 -5.42 -17.10
N ILE A 27 -4.84 -5.85 -17.36
CA ILE A 27 -4.16 -6.90 -16.58
C ILE A 27 -4.00 -6.46 -15.13
N ARG A 28 -3.62 -5.20 -14.89
CA ARG A 28 -3.47 -4.67 -13.52
C ARG A 28 -4.80 -4.63 -12.78
N ILE A 29 -5.89 -4.26 -13.45
CA ILE A 29 -7.24 -4.29 -12.85
C ILE A 29 -7.60 -5.73 -12.47
N ALA A 30 -7.39 -6.69 -13.37
CA ALA A 30 -7.65 -8.10 -13.08
C ALA A 30 -6.83 -8.60 -11.87
N ASP A 31 -5.52 -8.31 -11.82
CA ASP A 31 -4.67 -8.66 -10.68
C ASP A 31 -5.15 -7.99 -9.37
N ARG A 32 -5.60 -6.73 -9.44
CA ARG A 32 -6.10 -6.00 -8.26
C ARG A 32 -7.43 -6.54 -7.76
N VAL A 33 -8.34 -6.92 -8.67
CA VAL A 33 -9.59 -7.63 -8.32
C VAL A 33 -9.27 -8.96 -7.66
N GLY A 34 -8.37 -9.76 -8.26
CA GLY A 34 -7.90 -11.03 -7.68
C GLY A 34 -7.32 -10.84 -6.27
N LYS A 35 -6.44 -9.84 -6.10
CA LYS A 35 -5.87 -9.48 -4.79
C LYS A 35 -6.94 -9.03 -3.80
N GLY A 36 -7.92 -8.24 -4.21
CA GLY A 36 -9.02 -7.78 -3.36
C GLY A 36 -9.85 -8.93 -2.83
N VAL A 37 -10.32 -9.81 -3.72
CA VAL A 37 -11.10 -11.01 -3.36
C VAL A 37 -10.31 -11.96 -2.46
N ARG A 38 -9.02 -12.14 -2.76
CA ARG A 38 -8.13 -13.05 -2.03
C ARG A 38 -7.77 -12.57 -0.63
N THR A 39 -7.46 -11.29 -0.47
CA THR A 39 -6.84 -10.77 0.76
C THR A 39 -7.81 -10.87 1.93
N SER A 40 -9.04 -10.39 1.77
CA SER A 40 -10.08 -10.45 2.79
C SER A 40 -10.43 -11.88 3.17
N ALA A 41 -10.65 -12.74 2.17
CA ALA A 41 -11.01 -14.13 2.41
C ALA A 41 -9.85 -14.94 3.03
N ARG A 42 -8.59 -14.64 2.68
CA ARG A 42 -7.41 -15.25 3.31
C ARG A 42 -7.29 -14.83 4.78
N ASP A 43 -7.45 -13.55 5.06
CA ASP A 43 -7.30 -13.02 6.42
C ASP A 43 -8.39 -13.59 7.34
N ALA A 44 -9.61 -13.79 6.82
CA ALA A 44 -10.68 -14.51 7.52
C ALA A 44 -10.31 -15.98 7.80
N LEU A 45 -9.85 -16.74 6.79
CA LEU A 45 -9.42 -18.13 7.00
C LEU A 45 -8.30 -18.23 8.04
N LEU A 46 -7.34 -17.30 8.03
CA LEU A 46 -6.25 -17.28 9.02
C LEU A 46 -6.79 -17.05 10.44
N ALA A 47 -7.71 -16.09 10.60
CA ALA A 47 -8.32 -15.79 11.89
C ALA A 47 -9.17 -16.94 12.43
N GLU A 48 -9.88 -17.66 11.55
CA GLU A 48 -10.71 -18.82 11.92
C GLU A 48 -9.89 -20.09 12.22
N SER A 49 -8.63 -20.13 11.79
CA SER A 49 -7.75 -21.29 11.94
C SER A 49 -6.96 -21.31 13.24
N VAL A 50 -7.01 -20.22 14.02
CA VAL A 50 -6.25 -20.07 15.27
C VAL A 50 -7.13 -19.57 16.40
N ASP A 51 -6.79 -19.93 17.63
CA ASP A 51 -7.46 -19.39 18.81
C ASP A 51 -7.22 -17.88 18.95
N GLU A 52 -8.15 -17.20 19.61
CA GLU A 52 -8.13 -15.73 19.79
C GLU A 52 -6.82 -15.24 20.43
N LYS A 53 -6.26 -16.02 21.37
CA LYS A 53 -4.98 -15.74 22.05
C LYS A 53 -3.76 -15.82 21.11
N SER A 54 -3.89 -16.50 19.97
CA SER A 54 -2.81 -16.75 19.01
C SER A 54 -2.95 -15.93 17.72
N LEU A 55 -4.05 -15.16 17.56
CA LEU A 55 -4.31 -14.34 16.38
C LEU A 55 -3.14 -13.41 16.02
N GLY A 56 -2.61 -12.67 17.01
CA GLY A 56 -1.50 -11.76 16.78
C GLY A 56 -0.24 -12.46 16.26
N LYS A 57 0.06 -13.66 16.78
CA LYS A 57 1.20 -14.48 16.31
C LYS A 57 0.98 -14.96 14.87
N ALA A 58 -0.23 -15.41 14.55
CA ALA A 58 -0.59 -15.89 13.22
C ALA A 58 -0.49 -14.79 12.16
N PHE A 59 -1.08 -13.62 12.42
CA PHE A 59 -0.98 -12.45 11.53
C PHE A 59 0.44 -11.90 11.47
N GLY A 60 1.20 -11.94 12.56
CA GLY A 60 2.61 -11.56 12.59
C GLY A 60 3.47 -12.44 11.68
N LEU A 61 3.36 -13.77 11.81
CA LEU A 61 4.06 -14.73 10.95
C LEU A 61 3.68 -14.53 9.48
N HIS A 62 2.39 -14.41 9.19
CA HIS A 62 1.89 -14.14 7.84
C HIS A 62 2.49 -12.86 7.25
N ARG A 63 2.50 -11.77 8.02
CA ARG A 63 3.06 -10.49 7.57
C ARG A 63 4.55 -10.58 7.30
N THR A 64 5.31 -11.29 8.15
CA THR A 64 6.74 -11.52 7.91
C THR A 64 6.98 -12.27 6.61
N LEU A 65 6.24 -13.35 6.35
CA LEU A 65 6.35 -14.12 5.09
C LEU A 65 5.99 -13.27 3.86
N ASP A 66 4.96 -12.43 3.95
CA ASP A 66 4.55 -11.51 2.89
C ASP A 66 5.65 -10.47 2.59
N GLN A 67 6.28 -9.91 3.62
CA GLN A 67 7.39 -8.97 3.47
C GLN A 67 8.66 -9.63 2.92
N MET A 68 8.96 -10.86 3.35
CA MET A 68 10.06 -11.63 2.77
C MET A 68 9.86 -11.79 1.26
N GLY A 69 8.65 -12.11 0.79
CA GLY A 69 8.34 -12.15 -0.63
C GLY A 69 8.52 -10.79 -1.33
N ALA A 70 8.11 -9.69 -0.67
CA ALA A 70 8.27 -8.33 -1.19
C ALA A 70 9.74 -7.86 -1.27
N ILE A 71 10.64 -8.48 -0.51
CA ILE A 71 12.09 -8.19 -0.53
C ILE A 71 12.83 -9.14 -1.48
N LEU A 72 12.60 -10.45 -1.35
CA LEU A 72 13.27 -11.47 -2.16
C LEU A 72 12.83 -11.43 -3.63
N GLY A 73 11.56 -11.14 -3.91
CA GLY A 73 11.03 -11.08 -5.26
C GLY A 73 11.75 -10.07 -6.15
N PRO A 74 11.84 -8.78 -5.77
CA PRO A 74 12.60 -7.80 -6.52
C PRO A 74 14.11 -8.08 -6.54
N GLY A 75 14.69 -8.68 -5.48
CA GLY A 75 16.09 -9.12 -5.48
C GLY A 75 16.38 -10.18 -6.54
N LEU A 76 15.54 -11.23 -6.61
CA LEU A 76 15.61 -12.25 -7.66
C LEU A 76 15.34 -11.64 -9.05
N ALA A 77 14.40 -10.71 -9.16
CA ALA A 77 14.14 -10.00 -10.40
C ALA A 77 15.38 -9.22 -10.87
N ALA A 78 16.08 -8.51 -9.98
CA ALA A 78 17.30 -7.79 -10.31
C ALA A 78 18.43 -8.72 -10.80
N LEU A 79 18.59 -9.90 -10.21
CA LEU A 79 19.58 -10.89 -10.64
C LEU A 79 19.22 -11.51 -12.01
N LEU A 80 17.94 -11.80 -12.24
CA LEU A 80 17.50 -12.53 -13.43
C LEU A 80 17.23 -11.65 -14.64
N ILE A 81 16.95 -10.35 -14.46
CA ILE A 81 16.51 -9.45 -15.55
C ILE A 81 17.51 -9.37 -16.70
N SER A 82 18.81 -9.47 -16.41
CA SER A 82 19.87 -9.45 -17.42
C SER A 82 19.91 -10.72 -18.28
N PHE A 83 19.37 -11.84 -17.78
CA PHE A 83 19.40 -13.14 -18.46
C PHE A 83 18.09 -13.44 -19.19
N ILE A 84 16.94 -13.19 -18.55
CA ILE A 84 15.62 -13.58 -19.07
C ILE A 84 14.78 -12.37 -19.52
N GLY A 85 15.29 -11.16 -19.34
CA GLY A 85 14.58 -9.92 -19.64
C GLY A 85 13.34 -9.71 -18.78
N THR A 86 12.61 -8.62 -19.06
CA THR A 86 11.35 -8.30 -18.37
C THR A 86 10.25 -9.33 -18.59
N ARG A 87 10.11 -9.78 -19.84
CA ARG A 87 9.09 -10.76 -20.22
C ARG A 87 9.32 -12.08 -19.48
N GLY A 88 10.57 -12.53 -19.41
CA GLY A 88 10.93 -13.74 -18.67
C GLY A 88 10.62 -13.63 -17.18
N ILE A 89 10.80 -12.46 -16.56
CA ILE A 89 10.42 -12.23 -15.15
C ILE A 89 8.90 -12.33 -14.94
N PHE A 90 8.10 -11.74 -15.82
CA PHE A 90 6.66 -11.85 -15.71
C PHE A 90 6.18 -13.30 -15.91
N LEU A 91 6.77 -14.04 -16.86
CA LEU A 91 6.48 -15.45 -17.07
C LEU A 91 6.91 -16.30 -15.87
N SER A 92 8.09 -16.06 -15.30
CA SER A 92 8.60 -16.82 -14.15
C SER A 92 7.78 -16.59 -12.89
N SER A 93 7.09 -15.45 -12.77
CA SER A 93 6.13 -15.18 -11.68
C SER A 93 4.96 -16.18 -11.64
N PHE A 94 4.70 -16.89 -12.74
CA PHE A 94 3.69 -17.94 -12.80
C PHE A 94 4.05 -19.15 -11.92
N ILE A 95 5.34 -19.48 -11.80
CA ILE A 95 5.83 -20.63 -11.03
C ILE A 95 5.43 -20.56 -9.55
N PRO A 96 5.81 -19.51 -8.79
CA PRO A 96 5.38 -19.40 -7.38
C PRO A 96 3.87 -19.23 -7.24
N GLY A 97 3.19 -18.65 -8.24
CA GLY A 97 1.73 -18.56 -8.27
C GLY A 97 1.05 -19.93 -8.37
N LEU A 98 1.53 -20.81 -9.24
CA LEU A 98 1.06 -22.19 -9.37
C LEU A 98 1.33 -23.01 -8.10
N ILE A 99 2.51 -22.84 -7.49
CA ILE A 99 2.83 -23.48 -6.20
C ILE A 99 1.84 -23.03 -5.13
N ALA A 100 1.53 -21.74 -5.05
CA ALA A 100 0.55 -21.22 -4.11
C ALA A 100 -0.86 -21.78 -4.36
N LEU A 101 -1.28 -21.91 -5.63
CA LEU A 101 -2.55 -22.53 -6.00
C LEU A 101 -2.60 -24.01 -5.62
N PHE A 102 -1.53 -24.75 -5.90
CA PHE A 102 -1.40 -26.16 -5.52
C PHE A 102 -1.56 -26.33 -4.00
N VAL A 103 -0.82 -25.57 -3.21
CA VAL A 103 -0.94 -25.60 -1.74
C VAL A 103 -2.37 -25.30 -1.30
N LEU A 104 -3.00 -24.29 -1.89
CA LEU A 104 -4.36 -23.90 -1.52
C LEU A 104 -5.40 -24.97 -1.88
N ILE A 105 -5.28 -25.64 -3.03
CA ILE A 105 -6.22 -26.67 -3.48
C ILE A 105 -6.11 -27.92 -2.62
N PHE A 106 -4.90 -28.37 -2.31
CA PHE A 106 -4.68 -29.67 -1.69
C PHE A 106 -4.58 -29.61 -0.16
N PHE A 107 -4.16 -28.48 0.42
CA PHE A 107 -3.85 -28.39 1.85
C PHE A 107 -4.74 -27.43 2.65
N VAL A 108 -5.56 -26.59 2.01
CA VAL A 108 -6.42 -25.62 2.72
C VAL A 108 -7.88 -26.03 2.65
N LYS A 109 -8.50 -26.24 3.82
CA LYS A 109 -9.93 -26.51 3.96
C LYS A 109 -10.66 -25.23 4.34
N GLU A 110 -11.62 -24.80 3.51
CA GLU A 110 -12.51 -23.67 3.84
C GLU A 110 -13.55 -24.10 4.90
N ARG A 111 -13.59 -23.42 6.05
CA ARG A 111 -14.70 -23.56 7.00
C ARG A 111 -15.88 -22.70 6.53
N LYS A 112 -17.09 -23.26 6.54
CA LYS A 112 -18.32 -22.50 6.29
C LYS A 112 -18.72 -21.77 7.57
N VAL A 113 -18.67 -20.44 7.57
CA VAL A 113 -19.11 -19.62 8.71
C VAL A 113 -20.59 -19.23 8.58
N SER A 114 -21.30 -19.24 9.71
CA SER A 114 -22.69 -18.79 9.83
C SER A 114 -22.80 -17.28 9.59
N LYS A 115 -23.75 -16.88 8.73
CA LYS A 115 -23.96 -15.47 8.37
C LYS A 115 -24.66 -14.73 9.52
N ARG A 116 -24.03 -13.69 10.08
CA ARG A 116 -24.73 -12.67 10.87
C ARG A 116 -25.70 -11.90 9.97
N ARG A 117 -26.88 -11.60 10.49
CA ARG A 117 -27.90 -10.76 9.84
C ARG A 117 -27.40 -9.31 9.84
N GLN A 118 -26.96 -8.80 8.70
CA GLN A 118 -26.59 -7.38 8.53
C GLN A 118 -27.88 -6.54 8.51
N GLU A 119 -27.96 -5.51 9.36
CA GLU A 119 -29.14 -4.62 9.45
C GLU A 119 -29.20 -3.56 8.32
N GLY A 120 -28.24 -3.56 7.40
CA GLY A 120 -28.23 -2.74 6.19
C GLY A 120 -27.06 -1.75 6.15
N ILE A 121 -26.33 -1.76 5.04
CA ILE A 121 -25.05 -1.04 4.85
C ILE A 121 -25.15 0.46 5.18
N MET A 122 -26.24 1.13 4.77
CA MET A 122 -26.40 2.57 4.99
C MET A 122 -26.56 2.94 6.47
N LYS A 123 -27.25 2.09 7.25
CA LYS A 123 -27.46 2.31 8.68
C LYS A 123 -26.13 2.18 9.43
N ASP A 124 -25.36 1.15 9.10
CA ASP A 124 -24.02 0.92 9.66
C ASP A 124 -23.07 2.08 9.35
N VAL A 125 -23.13 2.62 8.12
CA VAL A 125 -22.32 3.78 7.70
C VAL A 125 -22.64 5.02 8.53
N ASN A 126 -23.92 5.33 8.76
CA ASN A 126 -24.33 6.49 9.55
C ASN A 126 -23.90 6.40 11.02
N VAL A 127 -23.89 5.19 11.59
CA VAL A 127 -23.41 4.96 12.97
C VAL A 127 -21.90 5.23 13.07
N VAL A 128 -21.13 4.89 12.03
CA VAL A 128 -19.68 5.03 12.04
C VAL A 128 -19.22 6.45 11.65
N LEU A 129 -19.92 7.15 10.76
CA LEU A 129 -19.63 8.51 10.29
C LEU A 129 -19.93 9.59 11.32
N THR A 130 -19.27 9.51 12.46
CA THR A 130 -19.26 10.57 13.46
C THR A 130 -18.49 11.80 12.94
N PRO A 131 -18.78 13.02 13.45
CA PRO A 131 -18.01 14.20 13.07
C PRO A 131 -16.50 14.01 13.24
N ASN A 132 -16.05 13.35 14.30
CA ASN A 132 -14.63 13.09 14.54
C ASN A 132 -14.02 12.19 13.44
N PHE A 133 -14.71 11.11 13.07
CA PHE A 133 -14.25 10.23 11.99
C PHE A 133 -14.26 10.94 10.63
N THR A 134 -15.26 11.79 10.37
CA THR A 134 -15.33 12.60 9.14
C THR A 134 -14.16 13.56 9.03
N HIS A 135 -13.79 14.28 10.11
CA HIS A 135 -12.60 15.17 10.10
C HIS A 135 -11.31 14.39 9.85
N TYR A 136 -11.18 13.20 10.44
CA TYR A 136 -10.06 12.30 10.18
C TYR A 136 -10.00 11.88 8.70
N LEU A 137 -11.13 11.44 8.12
CA LEU A 137 -11.20 11.07 6.71
C LEU A 137 -10.87 12.22 5.77
N ILE A 138 -11.28 13.45 6.10
CA ILE A 138 -10.93 14.65 5.32
C ILE A 138 -9.40 14.87 5.36
N ALA A 139 -8.76 14.80 6.53
CA ALA A 139 -7.30 14.95 6.63
C ALA A 139 -6.56 13.87 5.83
N VAL A 140 -7.04 12.62 5.88
CA VAL A 140 -6.51 11.52 5.07
C VAL A 140 -6.72 11.77 3.58
N ALA A 141 -7.89 12.26 3.16
CA ALA A 141 -8.20 12.54 1.75
C ALA A 141 -7.31 13.66 1.18
N LEU A 142 -7.12 14.74 1.93
CA LEU A 142 -6.27 15.88 1.55
C LEU A 142 -4.82 15.47 1.33
N PHE A 143 -4.30 14.55 2.14
CA PHE A 143 -2.99 13.95 1.88
C PHE A 143 -3.04 12.99 0.67
N SER A 144 -4.03 12.10 0.64
CA SER A 144 -4.08 10.99 -0.31
C SER A 144 -4.26 11.44 -1.77
N ILE A 145 -4.85 12.61 -2.03
CA ILE A 145 -4.97 13.17 -3.38
C ILE A 145 -3.61 13.57 -3.98
N GLY A 146 -2.60 13.78 -3.13
CA GLY A 146 -1.22 14.07 -3.53
C GLY A 146 -0.28 12.85 -3.48
N ALA A 147 -0.73 11.74 -2.90
CA ALA A 147 0.11 10.59 -2.59
C ALA A 147 0.27 9.66 -3.80
N TYR A 148 1.39 9.79 -4.52
CA TYR A 148 1.69 8.98 -5.70
C TYR A 148 2.22 7.57 -5.36
N SER A 149 2.09 6.67 -6.34
CA SER A 149 2.58 5.29 -6.25
C SER A 149 4.12 5.22 -6.18
N PRO A 150 4.70 4.24 -5.44
CA PRO A 150 6.14 3.96 -5.49
C PRO A 150 6.71 3.81 -6.91
N SER A 151 5.87 3.42 -7.88
CA SER A 151 6.23 3.30 -9.29
C SER A 151 6.86 4.59 -9.85
N PHE A 152 6.39 5.76 -9.44
CA PHE A 152 6.96 7.05 -9.89
C PHE A 152 8.34 7.32 -9.29
N VAL A 153 8.61 6.85 -8.07
CA VAL A 153 9.98 6.88 -7.50
C VAL A 153 10.92 6.03 -8.35
N LEU A 154 10.46 4.84 -8.78
CA LEU A 154 11.26 3.94 -9.61
C LEU A 154 11.55 4.54 -10.99
N VAL A 155 10.55 5.15 -11.63
CA VAL A 155 10.73 5.86 -12.91
C VAL A 155 11.73 7.02 -12.72
N ARG A 156 11.56 7.83 -11.67
CA ARG A 156 12.50 8.92 -11.37
C ARG A 156 13.91 8.41 -11.12
N SER A 157 14.05 7.29 -10.43
CA SER A 157 15.35 6.68 -10.14
C SER A 157 16.11 6.32 -11.42
N LYS A 158 15.39 5.82 -12.43
CA LYS A 158 15.96 5.55 -13.75
C LYS A 158 16.46 6.82 -14.42
N GLU A 159 15.66 7.90 -14.40
CA GLU A 159 16.06 9.21 -14.94
C GLU A 159 17.27 9.82 -14.22
N LEU A 160 17.44 9.50 -12.93
CA LEU A 160 18.56 9.95 -12.09
C LEU A 160 19.82 9.07 -12.23
N GLY A 161 19.83 8.11 -13.16
CA GLY A 161 21.01 7.33 -13.52
C GLY A 161 21.10 5.94 -12.88
N ILE A 162 20.07 5.47 -12.17
CA ILE A 162 20.01 4.08 -11.74
C ILE A 162 19.85 3.18 -12.96
N SER A 163 20.74 2.20 -13.10
CA SER A 163 20.70 1.25 -14.21
C SER A 163 19.39 0.46 -14.20
N TYR A 164 18.95 0.04 -15.38
CA TYR A 164 17.70 -0.70 -15.53
C TYR A 164 17.62 -1.96 -14.66
N ALA A 165 18.75 -2.67 -14.52
CA ALA A 165 18.84 -3.88 -13.71
C ALA A 165 18.75 -3.60 -12.20
N ALA A 166 19.10 -2.40 -11.74
CA ALA A 166 19.07 -2.01 -10.33
C ALA A 166 17.73 -1.41 -9.87
N ILE A 167 16.80 -1.08 -10.79
CA ILE A 167 15.48 -0.53 -10.43
C ILE A 167 14.69 -1.43 -9.47
N PRO A 168 14.63 -2.77 -9.63
CA PRO A 168 13.98 -3.63 -8.64
C PRO A 168 14.63 -3.56 -7.26
N LEU A 169 15.94 -3.30 -7.16
CA LEU A 169 16.63 -3.14 -5.87
C LEU A 169 16.20 -1.86 -5.14
N VAL A 170 15.91 -0.78 -5.87
CA VAL A 170 15.32 0.43 -5.26
C VAL A 170 13.97 0.10 -4.62
N TYR A 171 13.12 -0.67 -5.30
CA TYR A 171 11.85 -1.12 -4.73
C TYR A 171 12.04 -2.06 -3.52
N ALA A 172 13.00 -2.98 -3.58
CA ALA A 172 13.35 -3.81 -2.43
C ALA A 172 13.79 -2.95 -1.24
N ALA A 173 14.66 -1.97 -1.47
CA ALA A 173 15.16 -1.07 -0.43
C ALA A 173 14.02 -0.24 0.21
N ILE A 174 13.07 0.28 -0.58
CA ILE A 174 11.85 0.93 -0.04
C ILE A 174 11.11 -0.02 0.92
N ASN A 175 10.94 -1.29 0.54
CA ASN A 175 10.23 -2.29 1.36
C ASN A 175 11.02 -2.71 2.61
N VAL A 176 12.34 -2.78 2.53
CA VAL A 176 13.21 -3.03 3.70
C VAL A 176 13.05 -1.89 4.70
N VAL A 177 13.18 -0.63 4.27
CA VAL A 177 13.04 0.53 5.16
C VAL A 177 11.63 0.57 5.75
N HIS A 178 10.58 0.38 4.94
CA HIS A 178 9.20 0.22 5.43
C HIS A 178 9.14 -0.82 6.55
N THR A 179 9.63 -2.04 6.31
CA THR A 179 9.54 -3.14 7.27
C THR A 179 10.25 -2.82 8.57
N VAL A 180 11.45 -2.22 8.51
CA VAL A 180 12.23 -1.80 9.68
C VAL A 180 11.50 -0.69 10.45
N VAL A 181 10.88 0.27 9.77
CA VAL A 181 10.21 1.42 10.38
C VAL A 181 8.83 1.07 10.96
N ALA A 182 8.17 0.03 10.46
CA ALA A 182 6.80 -0.32 10.86
C ALA A 182 6.65 -0.53 12.38
N ILE A 183 7.51 -1.33 13.01
CA ILE A 183 7.43 -1.61 14.45
C ILE A 183 7.73 -0.36 15.30
N PRO A 184 8.86 0.36 15.08
CA PRO A 184 9.11 1.62 15.75
C PRO A 184 7.99 2.65 15.59
N ALA A 185 7.38 2.73 14.40
CA ALA A 185 6.26 3.64 14.14
C ALA A 185 5.01 3.28 14.96
N GLY A 186 4.71 1.99 15.13
CA GLY A 186 3.66 1.52 16.03
C GLY A 186 3.92 1.92 17.48
N ILE A 187 5.13 1.64 17.99
CA ILE A 187 5.53 2.01 19.36
C ILE A 187 5.47 3.52 19.57
N LEU A 188 5.91 4.30 18.57
CA LEU A 188 5.84 5.76 18.62
C LEU A 188 4.38 6.24 18.66
N SER A 189 3.51 5.67 17.82
CA SER A 189 2.07 5.94 17.83
C SER A 189 1.43 5.70 19.19
N ASP A 190 1.81 4.63 19.87
CA ASP A 190 1.29 4.33 21.20
C ASP A 190 1.75 5.34 22.26
N LYS A 191 2.95 5.92 22.08
CA LYS A 191 3.53 6.92 23.01
C LYS A 191 3.02 8.34 22.80
N ILE A 192 3.01 8.82 21.56
CA ILE A 192 2.69 10.24 21.25
C ILE A 192 1.32 10.43 20.60
N GLY A 193 0.60 9.34 20.33
CA GLY A 193 -0.68 9.32 19.64
C GLY A 193 -0.56 9.09 18.14
N GLY A 194 -1.51 8.32 17.59
CA GLY A 194 -1.51 7.95 16.17
C GLY A 194 -1.64 9.14 15.22
N ALA A 195 -2.41 10.17 15.59
CA ALA A 195 -2.57 11.36 14.75
C ALA A 195 -1.27 12.15 14.54
N LYS A 196 -0.48 12.34 15.61
CA LYS A 196 0.83 13.00 15.55
C LYS A 196 1.85 12.15 14.79
N THR A 197 1.78 10.83 14.94
CA THR A 197 2.69 9.93 14.22
C THR A 197 2.38 9.90 12.72
N ILE A 198 1.10 9.91 12.33
CA ILE A 198 0.68 10.02 10.92
C ILE A 198 1.19 11.33 10.30
N SER A 199 1.10 12.45 11.02
CA SER A 199 1.57 13.74 10.50
C SER A 199 3.09 13.74 10.25
N MET A 200 3.89 13.07 11.09
CA MET A 200 5.31 12.84 10.80
C MET A 200 5.53 12.04 9.50
N GLY A 201 4.70 11.03 9.24
CA GLY A 201 4.72 10.28 7.97
C GLY A 201 4.45 11.18 6.75
N TYR A 202 3.47 12.09 6.86
CA TYR A 202 3.18 13.06 5.79
C TYR A 202 4.33 14.03 5.53
N LEU A 203 5.02 14.48 6.59
CA LEU A 203 6.24 15.28 6.46
C LEU A 203 7.36 14.51 5.74
N LEU A 204 7.60 13.25 6.10
CA LEU A 204 8.61 12.42 5.43
C LEU A 204 8.30 12.23 3.94
N PHE A 205 7.02 12.07 3.57
CA PHE A 205 6.62 12.01 2.16
C PHE A 205 6.86 13.34 1.43
N SER A 206 6.58 14.47 2.10
CA SER A 206 6.85 15.81 1.55
C SER A 206 8.35 15.99 1.29
N PHE A 207 9.20 15.62 2.25
CA PHE A 207 10.66 15.65 2.07
C PHE A 207 11.13 14.69 0.98
N ALA A 208 10.60 13.47 0.90
CA ALA A 208 10.94 12.54 -0.19
C ALA A 208 10.63 13.15 -1.57
N SER A 209 9.46 13.78 -1.70
CA SER A 209 9.01 14.42 -2.93
C SER A 209 9.86 15.65 -3.28
N LEU A 210 10.20 16.46 -2.29
CA LEU A 210 11.08 17.62 -2.46
C LEU A 210 12.50 17.19 -2.89
N THR A 211 13.06 16.15 -2.27
CA THR A 211 14.35 15.56 -2.64
C THR A 211 14.36 15.10 -4.10
N LEU A 212 13.30 14.41 -4.55
CA LEU A 212 13.16 13.95 -5.95
C LEU A 212 12.93 15.09 -6.96
N THR A 213 12.52 16.27 -6.48
CA THR A 213 12.30 17.50 -7.26
C THR A 213 13.59 18.31 -7.44
N ALA A 214 14.33 18.50 -6.36
CA ALA A 214 15.37 19.53 -6.27
C ALA A 214 16.79 19.04 -6.61
N MET A 215 17.05 17.74 -6.48
CA MET A 215 18.41 17.20 -6.55
C MET A 215 18.59 16.25 -7.73
N SER A 216 19.84 16.08 -8.17
CA SER A 216 20.23 15.18 -9.27
C SER A 216 21.26 14.14 -8.80
N GLY A 217 21.28 12.98 -9.45
CA GLY A 217 22.26 11.91 -9.23
C GLY A 217 21.80 10.78 -8.32
N VAL A 218 22.62 9.73 -8.25
CA VAL A 218 22.28 8.45 -7.58
C VAL A 218 22.09 8.60 -6.06
N ASN A 219 22.83 9.49 -5.40
CA ASN A 219 22.72 9.72 -3.96
C ASN A 219 21.32 10.20 -3.55
N VAL A 220 20.65 10.95 -4.43
CA VAL A 220 19.28 11.44 -4.22
C VAL A 220 18.30 10.28 -4.11
N VAL A 221 18.50 9.23 -4.91
CA VAL A 221 17.65 8.04 -4.91
C VAL A 221 17.74 7.31 -3.57
N VAL A 222 18.93 7.24 -2.97
CA VAL A 222 19.13 6.60 -1.66
C VAL A 222 18.36 7.36 -0.58
N ILE A 223 18.52 8.69 -0.52
CA ILE A 223 17.83 9.55 0.46
C ILE A 223 16.32 9.45 0.27
N ALA A 224 15.84 9.59 -0.97
CA ALA A 224 14.41 9.47 -1.28
C ALA A 224 13.85 8.09 -0.93
N THR A 225 14.61 7.01 -1.14
CA THR A 225 14.22 5.65 -0.77
C THR A 225 14.02 5.49 0.72
N ILE A 226 14.92 6.04 1.54
CA ILE A 226 14.83 5.99 3.00
C ILE A 226 13.62 6.80 3.47
N LEU A 227 13.46 8.04 2.99
CA LEU A 227 12.33 8.89 3.37
C LEU A 227 10.99 8.28 2.96
N PHE A 228 10.89 7.80 1.71
CA PHE A 228 9.66 7.24 1.16
C PHE A 228 9.31 5.89 1.80
N GLY A 229 10.29 5.01 2.03
CA GLY A 229 10.09 3.76 2.76
C GLY A 229 9.63 4.00 4.20
N SER A 230 10.21 4.99 4.89
CA SER A 230 9.81 5.37 6.24
C SER A 230 8.37 5.90 6.29
N TYR A 231 8.01 6.75 5.33
CA TYR A 231 6.62 7.20 5.14
C TYR A 231 5.65 6.03 5.00
N ILE A 232 5.93 5.07 4.09
CA ILE A 232 5.06 3.90 3.90
C ILE A 232 4.94 3.11 5.20
N GLY A 233 6.06 2.88 5.91
CA GLY A 233 6.05 2.14 7.17
C GLY A 233 5.19 2.78 8.25
N ILE A 234 5.21 4.12 8.34
CA ILE A 234 4.34 4.85 9.27
C ILE A 234 2.88 4.76 8.84
N ILE A 235 2.57 5.11 7.59
CA ILE A 235 1.18 5.21 7.13
C ILE A 235 0.48 3.86 7.10
N GLU A 236 1.12 2.82 6.57
CA GLU A 236 0.51 1.48 6.54
C GLU A 236 0.31 0.89 7.94
N THR A 237 1.13 1.26 8.92
CA THR A 237 1.03 0.73 10.29
C THR A 237 0.03 1.54 11.12
N VAL A 238 0.21 2.85 11.18
CA VAL A 238 -0.48 3.71 12.15
C VAL A 238 -1.85 4.16 11.65
N GLN A 239 -2.00 4.46 10.36
CA GLN A 239 -3.26 4.98 9.82
C GLN A 239 -4.40 3.95 10.00
N ARG A 240 -4.13 2.67 9.71
CA ARG A 240 -5.10 1.58 9.92
C ARG A 240 -5.39 1.29 11.40
N ALA A 241 -4.41 1.50 12.28
CA ALA A 241 -4.61 1.36 13.72
C ALA A 241 -5.53 2.45 14.27
N VAL A 242 -5.39 3.69 13.78
CA VAL A 242 -6.27 4.80 14.15
C VAL A 242 -7.70 4.56 13.66
N VAL A 243 -7.89 4.03 12.44
CA VAL A 243 -9.24 3.66 11.92
C VAL A 243 -9.95 2.66 12.83
N ALA A 244 -9.22 1.69 13.41
CA ALA A 244 -9.77 0.65 14.28
C ALA A 244 -10.42 1.19 15.57
N ARG A 245 -10.12 2.44 15.93
CA ARG A 245 -10.64 3.13 17.11
C ARG A 245 -11.97 3.85 16.85
N PHE A 246 -12.42 3.92 15.60
CA PHE A 246 -13.70 4.53 15.25
C PHE A 246 -14.79 3.48 15.10
N GLY A 247 -15.96 3.82 15.64
CA GLY A 247 -17.16 2.99 15.58
C GLY A 247 -17.21 1.86 16.62
N PRO A 248 -18.40 1.29 16.85
CA PRO A 248 -18.59 0.10 17.70
C PRO A 248 -17.71 -1.09 17.30
N SER A 249 -17.44 -1.99 18.25
CA SER A 249 -16.59 -3.18 18.04
C SER A 249 -17.10 -4.09 16.92
N ASP A 250 -18.41 -4.11 16.69
CA ASP A 250 -19.07 -4.87 15.65
C ASP A 250 -19.19 -4.17 14.29
N LEU A 251 -18.86 -2.88 14.20
CA LEU A 251 -18.90 -2.09 12.96
C LEU A 251 -17.51 -1.67 12.45
N LYS A 252 -16.42 -2.24 13.00
CA LYS A 252 -15.05 -1.99 12.53
C LYS A 252 -14.86 -2.24 11.03
N GLY A 253 -15.55 -3.25 10.48
CA GLY A 253 -15.54 -3.55 9.05
C GLY A 253 -16.04 -2.38 8.20
N THR A 254 -17.09 -1.68 8.65
CA THR A 254 -17.65 -0.50 7.99
C THR A 254 -16.69 0.69 8.06
N ALA A 255 -16.03 0.91 9.20
CA ALA A 255 -15.01 1.96 9.36
C ALA A 255 -13.83 1.76 8.40
N TYR A 256 -13.30 0.53 8.30
CA TYR A 256 -12.27 0.19 7.31
C TYR A 256 -12.78 0.35 5.88
N GLY A 257 -14.03 -0.03 5.59
CA GLY A 257 -14.64 0.13 4.28
C GLY A 257 -14.65 1.58 3.81
N LEU A 258 -15.17 2.49 4.64
CA LEU A 258 -15.19 3.93 4.36
C LEU A 258 -13.77 4.49 4.15
N TYR A 259 -12.85 4.12 5.03
CA TYR A 259 -11.44 4.50 4.91
C TYR A 259 -10.82 4.07 3.57
N TYR A 260 -10.98 2.79 3.19
CA TYR A 260 -10.41 2.28 1.93
C TYR A 260 -11.09 2.87 0.69
N ILE A 261 -12.39 3.20 0.76
CA ILE A 261 -13.08 3.92 -0.33
C ILE A 261 -12.44 5.30 -0.53
N VAL A 262 -12.27 6.07 0.55
CA VAL A 262 -11.65 7.40 0.49
C VAL A 262 -10.23 7.32 -0.06
N VAL A 263 -9.37 6.50 0.56
CA VAL A 263 -7.97 6.34 0.11
C VAL A 263 -7.90 5.80 -1.32
N GLY A 264 -8.77 4.86 -1.69
CA GLY A 264 -8.83 4.27 -3.02
C GLY A 264 -9.17 5.29 -4.10
N LEU A 265 -10.24 6.07 -3.90
CA LEU A 265 -10.66 7.12 -4.83
C LEU A 265 -9.60 8.22 -4.94
N CYS A 266 -9.07 8.69 -3.81
CA CYS A 266 -7.98 9.66 -3.79
C CYS A 266 -6.73 9.13 -4.49
N SER A 267 -6.38 7.85 -4.32
CA SER A 267 -5.21 7.25 -4.97
C SER A 267 -5.36 7.16 -6.49
N ILE A 268 -6.57 6.85 -7.00
CA ILE A 268 -6.84 6.88 -8.44
C ILE A 268 -6.63 8.30 -8.97
N ALA A 269 -7.26 9.30 -8.33
CA ALA A 269 -7.11 10.70 -8.71
C ALA A 269 -5.64 11.15 -8.64
N ALA A 270 -4.95 10.85 -7.54
CA ALA A 270 -3.56 11.22 -7.32
C ALA A 270 -2.64 10.67 -8.42
N ASN A 271 -2.73 9.39 -8.75
CA ASN A 271 -1.85 8.79 -9.75
C ASN A 271 -2.15 9.29 -11.17
N ILE A 272 -3.41 9.59 -11.50
CA ILE A 272 -3.77 10.19 -12.79
C ILE A 272 -3.23 11.62 -12.88
N VAL A 273 -3.55 12.46 -11.89
CA VAL A 273 -3.10 13.86 -11.84
C VAL A 273 -1.57 13.92 -11.84
N PHE A 274 -0.90 13.10 -11.04
CA PHE A 274 0.55 13.04 -10.99
C PHE A 274 1.17 12.65 -12.34
N GLY A 275 0.60 11.65 -13.03
CA GLY A 275 1.03 11.26 -14.37
C GLY A 275 0.84 12.37 -15.40
N LEU A 276 -0.34 13.02 -15.43
CA LEU A 276 -0.61 14.14 -16.34
C LEU A 276 0.33 15.33 -16.10
N LEU A 277 0.59 15.66 -14.83
CA LEU A 277 1.55 16.70 -14.47
C LEU A 277 2.98 16.32 -14.86
N TRP A 278 3.33 15.04 -14.80
CA TRP A 278 4.63 14.55 -15.25
C TRP A 278 4.79 14.70 -16.76
N ASP A 279 3.77 14.35 -17.53
CA ASP A 279 3.80 14.46 -19.00
C ASP A 279 3.84 15.94 -19.44
N ALA A 280 3.11 16.82 -18.76
CA ALA A 280 3.03 18.24 -19.12
C ALA A 280 4.19 19.10 -18.59
N PHE A 281 4.66 18.85 -17.37
CA PHE A 281 5.63 19.71 -16.66
C PHE A 281 6.90 18.95 -16.21
N GLY A 282 7.05 17.68 -16.61
CA GLY A 282 8.13 16.81 -16.18
C GLY A 282 8.01 16.35 -14.72
N ALA A 283 8.98 15.54 -14.31
CA ALA A 283 9.08 15.04 -12.93
C ALA A 283 9.01 16.17 -11.89
N LYS A 284 9.63 17.32 -12.18
CA LYS A 284 9.74 18.44 -11.25
C LYS A 284 8.36 19.02 -10.89
N GLY A 285 7.49 19.22 -11.88
CA GLY A 285 6.13 19.71 -11.66
C GLY A 285 5.26 18.72 -10.87
N ALA A 286 5.33 17.43 -11.23
CA ALA A 286 4.56 16.38 -10.55
C ALA A 286 4.96 16.21 -9.08
N PHE A 287 6.26 16.10 -8.77
CA PHE A 287 6.73 15.98 -7.39
C PHE A 287 6.51 17.25 -6.56
N MET A 288 6.54 18.44 -7.17
CA MET A 288 6.21 19.69 -6.46
C MET A 288 4.74 19.72 -6.04
N TYR A 289 3.82 19.30 -6.93
CA TYR A 289 2.40 19.15 -6.59
C TYR A 289 2.18 18.25 -5.37
N SER A 290 2.86 17.10 -5.33
CA SER A 290 2.79 16.17 -4.19
C SER A 290 3.43 16.73 -2.91
N THR A 291 4.49 17.52 -3.04
CA THR A 291 5.10 18.25 -1.90
C THR A 291 4.09 19.21 -1.27
N VAL A 292 3.40 20.03 -2.08
CA VAL A 292 2.43 21.02 -1.58
C VAL A 292 1.20 20.35 -0.97
N THR A 293 0.60 19.40 -1.70
CA THR A 293 -0.61 18.70 -1.23
C THR A 293 -0.36 17.87 0.03
N SER A 294 0.82 17.24 0.16
CA SER A 294 1.18 16.54 1.39
C SER A 294 1.40 17.48 2.59
N LEU A 295 1.91 18.70 2.38
CA LEU A 295 1.98 19.71 3.45
C LEU A 295 0.57 20.18 3.89
N ILE A 296 -0.37 20.33 2.96
CA ILE A 296 -1.77 20.62 3.30
C ILE A 296 -2.35 19.46 4.14
N GLY A 297 -2.13 18.22 3.72
CA GLY A 297 -2.53 17.03 4.48
C GLY A 297 -1.88 16.95 5.87
N PHE A 298 -0.59 17.33 5.98
CA PHE A 298 0.12 17.45 7.24
C PHE A 298 -0.55 18.45 8.19
N VAL A 299 -0.81 19.67 7.72
CA VAL A 299 -1.46 20.71 8.53
C VAL A 299 -2.86 20.26 8.96
N ALA A 300 -3.65 19.69 8.06
CA ALA A 300 -4.98 19.15 8.39
C ALA A 300 -4.91 18.06 9.48
N MET A 301 -3.91 17.17 9.40
CA MET A 301 -3.72 16.11 10.38
C MET A 301 -3.25 16.63 11.75
N VAL A 302 -2.43 17.69 11.77
CA VAL A 302 -2.02 18.37 13.01
C VAL A 302 -3.20 19.07 13.67
N ILE A 303 -4.06 19.75 12.90
CA ILE A 303 -5.29 20.38 13.41
C ILE A 303 -6.24 19.32 13.98
N PHE A 304 -6.37 18.17 13.31
CA PHE A 304 -7.12 17.04 13.85
C PHE A 304 -6.53 16.54 15.17
N ALA A 305 -5.20 16.39 15.23
CA ALA A 305 -4.51 15.91 16.42
C ALA A 305 -4.72 16.83 17.64
N SER A 306 -4.74 18.16 17.44
CA SER A 306 -4.95 19.13 18.53
C SER A 306 -6.38 19.13 19.06
N ARG A 307 -7.38 18.89 18.19
CA ARG A 307 -8.79 18.76 18.58
C ARG A 307 -9.07 17.47 19.36
N SER A 308 -8.36 16.38 19.04
CA SER A 308 -8.55 15.08 19.69
C SER A 308 -7.87 14.97 21.07
N SER A 309 -6.93 15.86 21.40
CA SER A 309 -6.25 15.89 22.70
C SER A 309 -6.92 16.79 23.74
N SER A 310 -7.98 17.50 23.35
CA SER A 310 -8.85 18.31 24.23
C SER A 310 -10.17 17.58 24.48
#